data_AF-A0A5M9JQ37-F1
#
_entry.id   AF-A0A5M9JQ37-F1
#
_cell.length_a   1.000
_cell.length_b   1.000
_cell.length_c   1.000
_cell.angle_alpha   90.00
_cell.angle_beta   90.00
_cell.angle_gamma   90.00
#
_symmetry.space_group_name_H-M   'P 1'
#
loop_
_entity.id
_entity.type
_entity.pdbx_description
1 polymer ?
#
loop_
_entity_poly.entity_id
_entity_poly.type
_entity_poly.pdbx_seq_one_letter_code
_entity_poly.pdbx_strand_id
1 'polypeptide(L)'
;MSQQITQSTVANKTRLKVLSARQELLDSIFEQAQGKLKEATKDKGKYTEILKNLLLEGMYALNEAKLQVRGRKQDYDVIKKAIEDAQKEYKEKTKKEVSASIDEKNPLPEESAGGLSIIGGGGKIDINNTFEERLKLLQDNALPSVRTTLFGPNVNRKFYD
;
A
#
# COMPACT_ATOMS: atom_id res chain seq x y z
N MET A 1 24.77 -25.97 38.22
CA MET A 1 23.94 -26.26 37.04
C MET A 1 22.57 -25.56 37.08
N SER A 2 21.74 -25.74 38.12
CA SER A 2 20.40 -25.07 38.21
C SER A 2 20.46 -23.54 38.05
N GLN A 3 21.37 -22.83 38.75
CA GLN A 3 21.51 -21.37 38.65
C GLN A 3 21.97 -20.87 37.27
N GLN A 4 22.81 -21.63 36.55
CA GLN A 4 23.26 -21.23 35.21
C GLN A 4 22.14 -21.38 34.16
N ILE A 5 21.33 -22.42 34.29
CA ILE A 5 20.16 -22.64 33.41
C ILE A 5 19.11 -21.55 33.65
N THR A 6 18.83 -21.21 34.91
CA THR A 6 17.89 -20.13 35.23
C THR A 6 18.40 -18.77 34.75
N GLN A 7 19.67 -18.45 34.94
CA GLN A 7 20.26 -17.21 34.39
C GLN A 7 20.15 -17.15 32.87
N SER A 8 20.48 -18.24 32.16
CA SER A 8 20.36 -18.31 30.69
C SER A 8 18.91 -18.12 30.21
N THR A 9 17.96 -18.73 30.92
CA THR A 9 16.53 -18.63 30.60
C THR A 9 16.01 -17.21 30.83
N VAL A 10 16.41 -16.56 31.93
CA VAL A 10 16.06 -15.16 32.22
C VAL A 10 16.64 -14.23 31.17
N ALA A 11 17.91 -14.39 30.79
CA ALA A 11 18.55 -13.58 29.76
C ALA A 11 17.84 -13.70 28.40
N ASN A 12 17.51 -14.92 27.97
CA ASN A 12 16.76 -15.13 26.74
C ASN A 12 15.33 -14.54 26.81
N LYS A 13 14.65 -14.70 27.94
CA LYS A 13 13.31 -14.12 28.15
C LYS A 13 13.33 -12.59 28.07
N THR A 14 14.33 -11.95 28.68
CA THR A 14 14.52 -10.49 28.58
C THR A 14 14.81 -10.07 27.15
N ARG A 15 15.67 -10.80 26.43
CA ARG A 15 15.97 -10.53 25.02
C ARG A 15 14.70 -10.61 24.16
N LEU A 16 13.91 -11.66 24.32
CA LEU A 16 12.64 -11.82 23.59
C LEU A 16 11.66 -10.69 23.90
N LYS A 17 11.52 -10.29 25.17
CA LYS A 17 10.68 -9.14 25.54
C LYS A 17 11.10 -7.85 24.84
N VAL A 18 12.40 -7.56 24.77
CA VAL A 18 12.90 -6.37 24.08
C VAL A 18 12.61 -6.43 22.58
N LEU A 19 12.79 -7.61 21.95
CA LEU A 19 12.46 -7.79 20.54
C LEU A 19 10.97 -7.61 20.26
N SER A 20 10.11 -8.18 21.11
CA SER A 20 8.65 -8.00 21.02
C SER A 20 8.26 -6.53 21.15
N ALA A 21 8.75 -5.82 22.17
CA ALA A 21 8.45 -4.40 22.37
C ALA A 21 8.90 -3.51 21.19
N ARG A 22 10.04 -3.84 20.56
CA ARG A 22 10.50 -3.15 19.34
C ARG A 22 9.57 -3.41 18.15
N GLN A 23 9.09 -4.65 17.99
CA GLN A 23 8.17 -4.98 16.92
C GLN A 23 6.81 -4.31 17.12
N GLU A 24 6.26 -4.34 18.35
CA GLU A 24 5.02 -3.64 18.71
C GLU A 24 5.10 -2.13 18.41
N LEU A 25 6.23 -1.49 18.71
CA LEU A 25 6.44 -0.08 18.37
C LEU A 25 6.42 0.16 16.86
N LEU A 26 7.06 -0.71 16.06
CA LEU A 26 7.01 -0.60 14.60
C LEU A 26 5.58 -0.80 14.07
N ASP A 27 4.88 -1.82 14.56
CA ASP A 27 3.51 -2.13 14.15
C ASP A 27 2.58 -0.95 14.45
N SER A 28 2.73 -0.33 15.62
CA SER A 28 1.96 0.86 16.01
C SER A 28 2.20 2.07 15.09
N ILE A 29 3.41 2.24 14.56
CA ILE A 29 3.74 3.33 13.63
C ILE A 29 3.02 3.13 12.29
N PHE A 30 3.03 1.89 11.77
CA PHE A 30 2.34 1.58 10.52
C PHE A 30 0.81 1.63 10.67
N GLU A 31 0.28 1.23 11.82
CA GLU A 31 -1.14 1.39 12.14
C GLU A 31 -1.55 2.87 12.17
N GLN A 32 -0.75 3.73 12.81
CA GLN A 32 -0.98 5.18 12.78
C GLN A 32 -0.87 5.77 11.37
N ALA A 33 0.06 5.28 10.56
CA ALA A 33 0.19 5.69 9.15
C ALA A 33 -1.06 5.30 8.34
N GLN A 34 -1.58 4.09 8.54
CA GLN A 34 -2.83 3.65 7.93
C GLN A 34 -4.02 4.51 8.37
N GLY A 35 -4.09 4.90 9.65
CA GLY A 35 -5.07 5.84 10.16
C GLY A 35 -5.03 7.20 9.43
N LYS A 36 -3.83 7.74 9.20
CA LYS A 36 -3.65 9.00 8.46
C LYS A 36 -4.03 8.89 6.98
N LEU A 37 -3.84 7.73 6.34
CA LEU A 37 -4.28 7.52 4.95
C LEU A 37 -5.80 7.64 4.80
N LYS A 38 -6.59 7.26 5.81
CA LYS A 38 -8.05 7.48 5.83
C LYS A 38 -8.41 8.97 5.88
N GLU A 39 -7.53 9.83 6.40
CA GLU A 39 -7.77 11.27 6.41
C GLU A 39 -7.52 11.90 5.04
N ALA A 40 -6.56 11.36 4.28
CA ALA A 40 -6.26 11.81 2.93
C ALA A 40 -7.45 11.66 1.96
N THR A 41 -8.38 10.73 2.23
CA THR A 41 -9.60 10.56 1.42
C THR A 41 -10.71 11.55 1.75
N LYS A 42 -10.59 12.34 2.82
CA LYS A 42 -11.60 13.37 3.17
C LYS A 42 -11.59 14.54 2.19
N ASP A 43 -10.41 14.88 1.65
CA ASP A 43 -10.25 15.94 0.65
C ASP A 43 -10.53 15.38 -0.76
N LYS A 44 -11.75 15.58 -1.24
CA LYS A 44 -12.21 15.07 -2.55
C LYS A 44 -11.35 15.56 -3.71
N GLY A 45 -10.81 16.78 -3.65
CA GLY A 45 -9.99 17.34 -4.74
C GLY A 45 -8.69 16.56 -4.89
N LYS A 46 -7.92 16.48 -3.79
CA LYS A 46 -6.67 15.72 -3.75
C LYS A 46 -6.90 14.24 -4.00
N TYR A 47 -7.98 13.67 -3.46
CA TYR A 47 -8.28 12.25 -3.64
C TYR A 47 -8.59 11.91 -5.11
N THR A 48 -9.28 12.79 -5.84
CA THR A 48 -9.52 12.61 -7.28
C THR A 48 -8.21 12.53 -8.06
N GLU A 49 -7.28 13.44 -7.77
CA GLU A 49 -5.97 13.47 -8.42
C GLU A 49 -5.14 12.23 -8.10
N ILE A 50 -5.15 11.79 -6.84
CA ILE A 50 -4.48 10.57 -6.40
C ILE A 50 -5.06 9.35 -7.14
N LEU A 51 -6.39 9.21 -7.19
CA LEU A 51 -7.04 8.10 -7.90
C LEU A 51 -6.72 8.13 -9.40
N LYS A 52 -6.69 9.32 -10.03
CA LYS A 52 -6.28 9.46 -11.44
C LYS A 52 -4.86 8.90 -11.64
N ASN A 53 -3.92 9.28 -10.78
CA ASN A 53 -2.53 8.83 -10.89
C ASN A 53 -2.38 7.32 -10.62
N LEU A 54 -3.10 6.77 -9.64
CA LEU A 54 -3.15 5.34 -9.37
C LEU A 54 -3.73 4.54 -10.54
N LEU A 55 -4.73 5.11 -11.21
CA LEU A 55 -5.35 4.52 -12.39
C LEU A 55 -4.37 4.50 -13.57
N LEU A 56 -3.69 5.62 -13.82
CA LEU A 56 -2.66 5.75 -14.85
C LEU A 56 -1.52 4.75 -14.65
N GLU A 57 -1.03 4.60 -13.42
CA GLU A 57 0.02 3.63 -13.08
C GLU A 57 -0.37 2.21 -13.51
N GLY A 58 -1.59 1.76 -13.16
CA GLY A 58 -2.04 0.43 -13.57
C GLY A 58 -2.38 0.33 -15.07
N MET A 59 -2.86 1.41 -15.70
CA MET A 59 -3.03 1.45 -17.17
C MET A 59 -1.69 1.25 -17.89
N TYR A 60 -0.62 1.91 -17.44
CA TYR A 60 0.72 1.73 -17.98
C TYR A 60 1.28 0.33 -17.72
N ALA A 61 1.02 -0.23 -16.53
CA ALA A 61 1.48 -1.57 -16.18
C ALA A 61 0.80 -2.67 -17.01
N LEU A 62 -0.51 -2.56 -17.28
CA LEU A 62 -1.25 -3.56 -18.06
C LEU A 62 -1.10 -3.35 -19.57
N ASN A 63 -1.09 -2.10 -20.04
CA ASN A 63 -0.99 -1.74 -21.46
C ASN A 63 -2.04 -2.47 -22.34
N GLU A 64 -3.26 -2.60 -21.83
CA GLU A 64 -4.38 -3.25 -22.50
C GLU A 64 -5.45 -2.26 -22.94
N ALA A 65 -6.22 -2.62 -23.98
CA ALA A 65 -7.27 -1.76 -24.52
C ALA A 65 -8.52 -1.70 -23.63
N LYS A 66 -8.79 -2.74 -22.81
CA LYS A 66 -9.97 -2.83 -21.95
C LYS A 66 -9.57 -3.22 -20.54
N LEU A 67 -9.99 -2.42 -19.56
CA LEU A 67 -9.68 -2.61 -18.16
C LEU A 67 -10.97 -2.53 -17.32
N GLN A 68 -10.99 -3.25 -16.21
CA GLN A 68 -12.02 -3.13 -15.19
C GLN A 68 -11.43 -2.53 -13.93
N VAL A 69 -12.17 -1.69 -13.23
CA VAL A 69 -11.71 -0.97 -12.05
C VAL A 69 -12.66 -1.30 -10.90
N ARG A 70 -12.11 -1.74 -9.77
CA ARG A 70 -12.82 -1.96 -8.53
C ARG A 70 -12.45 -0.86 -7.55
N GLY A 71 -13.46 -0.28 -6.92
CA GLY A 71 -13.31 0.74 -5.89
C GLY A 71 -14.36 0.55 -4.81
N ARG A 72 -14.29 1.38 -3.76
CA ARG A 72 -15.36 1.46 -2.77
C ARG A 72 -16.60 2.12 -3.40
N LYS A 73 -17.79 1.73 -2.96
CA LYS A 73 -19.06 2.27 -3.49
C LYS A 73 -19.15 3.80 -3.38
N GLN A 74 -18.70 4.36 -2.26
CA GLN A 74 -18.68 5.81 -2.02
C GLN A 74 -17.75 6.59 -2.98
N ASP A 75 -16.79 5.91 -3.61
CA ASP A 75 -15.78 6.53 -4.48
C ASP A 75 -16.17 6.45 -5.96
N TYR A 76 -17.28 5.80 -6.34
CA TYR A 76 -17.64 5.59 -7.74
C TYR A 76 -17.75 6.87 -8.56
N ASP A 77 -18.33 7.93 -7.99
CA ASP A 77 -18.44 9.22 -8.70
C ASP A 77 -17.08 9.86 -8.95
N VAL A 78 -16.14 9.69 -8.01
CA VAL A 78 -14.78 10.20 -8.11
C VAL A 78 -13.98 9.37 -9.12
N ILE A 79 -14.13 8.05 -9.07
CA ILE A 79 -13.47 7.11 -9.98
C ILE A 79 -13.94 7.33 -11.43
N LYS A 80 -15.23 7.61 -11.68
CA LYS A 80 -15.72 7.94 -13.02
C LYS A 80 -15.01 9.16 -13.61
N LYS A 81 -14.88 10.24 -12.83
CA LYS A 81 -14.13 11.44 -13.25
C LYS A 81 -12.64 11.14 -13.47
N ALA A 82 -12.03 10.40 -12.54
CA ALA A 82 -10.63 10.00 -12.64
C ALA A 82 -10.36 9.13 -13.88
N ILE A 83 -11.29 8.26 -14.28
CA ILE A 83 -11.20 7.46 -15.50
C ILE A 83 -11.17 8.35 -16.74
N GLU A 84 -12.10 9.32 -16.86
CA GLU A 84 -12.14 10.21 -18.02
C GLU A 84 -10.84 11.00 -18.18
N ASP A 85 -10.29 11.53 -17.08
CA ASP A 85 -9.06 12.31 -17.11
C ASP A 85 -7.82 11.43 -17.37
N ALA A 86 -7.76 10.24 -16.76
CA ALA A 86 -6.68 9.29 -17.01
C ALA A 86 -6.69 8.76 -18.44
N GLN A 87 -7.85 8.52 -19.04
CA GLN A 87 -7.94 8.10 -20.45
C GLN A 87 -7.39 9.15 -21.41
N LYS A 88 -7.68 10.44 -21.16
CA LYS A 88 -7.12 11.55 -21.96
C LYS A 88 -5.60 11.59 -21.84
N GLU A 89 -5.08 11.55 -20.62
CA GLU A 89 -3.63 11.61 -20.36
C GLU A 89 -2.89 10.38 -20.92
N TYR A 90 -3.49 9.18 -20.79
CA TYR A 90 -2.94 7.96 -21.37
C TYR A 90 -2.90 8.01 -22.90
N LYS A 91 -3.98 8.51 -23.54
CA LYS A 91 -4.06 8.66 -24.99
C LYS A 91 -3.03 9.67 -25.50
N GLU A 92 -2.82 10.77 -24.79
CA GLU A 92 -1.81 11.78 -25.15
C GLU A 92 -0.39 11.22 -25.10
N LYS A 93 -0.04 10.51 -24.03
CA LYS A 93 1.32 9.96 -23.83
C LYS A 93 1.62 8.73 -24.68
N THR A 94 0.64 7.84 -24.85
CA THR A 94 0.86 6.50 -25.43
C THR A 94 0.31 6.38 -26.86
N LYS A 95 -0.48 7.35 -27.31
CA LYS A 95 -1.20 7.33 -28.60
C LYS A 95 -2.11 6.10 -28.81
N LYS A 96 -2.48 5.44 -27.72
CA LYS A 96 -3.36 4.27 -27.70
C LYS A 96 -4.63 4.61 -26.93
N GLU A 97 -5.74 4.02 -27.34
CA GLU A 97 -7.01 4.15 -26.64
C GLU A 97 -7.18 3.02 -25.62
N VAL A 98 -7.66 3.38 -24.44
CA VAL A 98 -7.95 2.45 -23.35
C VAL A 98 -9.35 2.75 -22.82
N SER A 99 -10.20 1.74 -22.76
CA SER A 99 -11.51 1.83 -22.10
C SER A 99 -11.43 1.22 -20.70
N ALA A 100 -11.72 2.00 -19.65
CA ALA A 100 -11.86 1.48 -18.30
C ALA A 100 -13.33 1.50 -17.87
N SER A 101 -13.82 0.41 -17.29
CA SER A 101 -15.17 0.32 -16.73
C SER A 101 -15.14 -0.05 -15.25
N ILE A 102 -16.12 0.41 -14.48
CA ILE A 102 -16.20 0.08 -13.04
C ILE A 102 -16.89 -1.27 -12.89
N ASP A 103 -16.29 -2.19 -12.12
CA ASP A 103 -16.91 -3.44 -11.72
C ASP A 103 -17.73 -3.23 -10.44
N GLU A 104 -19.04 -2.95 -10.63
CA GLU A 104 -19.99 -2.77 -9.53
C GLU A 104 -20.39 -4.08 -8.84
N LYS A 105 -20.06 -5.25 -9.43
CA LYS A 105 -20.43 -6.56 -8.86
C LYS A 105 -19.55 -6.95 -7.69
N ASN A 106 -18.29 -6.49 -7.69
CA ASN A 106 -17.29 -6.80 -6.68
C ASN A 106 -16.65 -5.51 -6.13
N PRO A 107 -17.39 -4.70 -5.35
CA PRO A 107 -16.85 -3.50 -4.72
C PRO A 107 -15.76 -3.84 -3.71
N LEU A 108 -14.84 -2.90 -3.50
CA LEU A 108 -13.93 -2.99 -2.35
C LEU A 108 -14.69 -2.83 -1.03
N PRO A 109 -14.20 -3.43 0.07
CA PRO A 109 -14.82 -3.27 1.40
C PRO A 109 -14.95 -1.80 1.79
N GLU A 110 -16.06 -1.43 2.44
CA GLU A 110 -16.32 -0.05 2.87
C GLU A 110 -15.31 0.43 3.93
N GLU A 111 -14.79 -0.49 4.75
CA GLU A 111 -13.79 -0.25 5.79
C GLU A 111 -12.38 0.06 5.25
N SER A 112 -12.14 -0.20 3.96
CA SER A 112 -10.86 0.14 3.33
C SER A 112 -10.63 1.64 3.38
N ALA A 113 -9.38 2.06 3.53
CA ALA A 113 -8.94 3.45 3.45
C ALA A 113 -9.16 4.05 2.06
N GLY A 114 -9.21 3.24 1.01
CA GLY A 114 -9.52 3.66 -0.36
C GLY A 114 -8.47 3.20 -1.37
N GLY A 115 -8.46 3.90 -2.51
CA GLY A 115 -7.70 3.47 -3.68
C GLY A 115 -8.53 2.57 -4.60
N LEU A 116 -7.86 1.81 -5.46
CA LEU A 116 -8.50 1.08 -6.55
C LEU A 116 -7.75 -0.21 -6.89
N SER A 117 -8.48 -1.22 -7.35
CA SER A 117 -7.93 -2.43 -7.96
C SER A 117 -8.23 -2.41 -9.45
N ILE A 118 -7.25 -2.74 -10.29
CA ILE A 118 -7.39 -2.71 -11.75
C ILE A 118 -7.23 -4.11 -12.28
N ILE A 119 -8.21 -4.55 -13.05
CA ILE A 119 -8.29 -5.89 -13.58
C ILE A 119 -8.12 -5.84 -15.09
N GLY A 120 -7.17 -6.62 -15.58
CA GLY A 120 -6.85 -6.83 -16.99
C GLY A 120 -6.82 -8.32 -17.34
N GLY A 121 -6.38 -8.63 -18.56
CA GLY A 121 -6.19 -9.98 -19.08
C GLY A 121 -7.49 -10.77 -19.22
N GLY A 122 -8.63 -10.07 -19.37
CA GLY A 122 -9.96 -10.69 -19.37
C GLY A 122 -10.36 -11.24 -17.99
N GLY A 123 -9.91 -10.60 -16.90
CA GLY A 123 -10.22 -11.02 -15.53
C GLY A 123 -9.15 -11.86 -14.86
N LYS A 124 -7.98 -12.05 -15.51
CA LYS A 124 -6.91 -12.92 -15.02
C LYS A 124 -5.82 -12.18 -14.24
N ILE A 125 -5.61 -10.90 -14.55
CA ILE A 125 -4.56 -10.09 -13.92
C ILE A 125 -5.26 -9.05 -13.06
N ASP A 126 -4.92 -9.00 -11.78
CA ASP A 126 -5.43 -8.00 -10.82
C ASP A 126 -4.24 -7.22 -10.25
N ILE A 127 -4.28 -5.91 -10.43
CA ILE A 127 -3.32 -4.96 -9.85
C ILE A 127 -4.03 -4.28 -8.69
N ASN A 128 -3.71 -4.74 -7.48
CA ASN A 128 -4.19 -4.12 -6.25
C ASN A 128 -3.41 -2.84 -5.96
N ASN A 129 -3.99 -1.69 -6.28
CA ASN A 129 -3.42 -0.37 -6.04
C ASN A 129 -4.17 0.38 -4.92
N THR A 130 -4.68 -0.37 -3.93
CA THR A 130 -5.27 0.19 -2.70
C THR A 130 -4.20 0.81 -1.80
N PHE A 131 -4.60 1.75 -0.95
CA PHE A 131 -3.65 2.41 -0.05
C PHE A 131 -3.02 1.45 0.96
N GLU A 132 -3.76 0.45 1.41
CA GLU A 132 -3.28 -0.57 2.33
C GLU A 132 -2.20 -1.44 1.68
N GLU A 133 -2.42 -1.90 0.45
CA GLU A 133 -1.43 -2.74 -0.23
C GLU A 133 -0.15 -1.93 -0.54
N ARG A 134 -0.31 -0.67 -0.98
CA ARG A 134 0.85 0.21 -1.19
C ARG A 134 1.60 0.48 0.11
N LEU A 135 0.91 0.71 1.23
CA LEU A 135 1.55 0.91 2.53
C LEU A 135 2.27 -0.36 2.98
N LYS A 136 1.69 -1.53 2.77
CA LYS A 136 2.30 -2.82 3.09
C LYS A 136 3.57 -3.08 2.26
N LEU A 137 3.52 -2.85 0.95
CA LEU A 137 4.71 -2.93 0.09
C LEU A 137 5.79 -1.93 0.51
N LEU A 138 5.38 -0.72 0.92
CA LEU A 138 6.29 0.27 1.47
C LEU A 138 6.88 -0.20 2.80
N GLN A 139 6.09 -0.80 3.68
CA GLN A 139 6.54 -1.31 4.97
C GLN A 139 7.68 -2.32 4.79
N ASP A 140 7.52 -3.30 3.90
CA ASP A 140 8.55 -4.31 3.66
C ASP A 140 9.88 -3.70 3.20
N ASN A 141 9.82 -2.70 2.31
CA ASN A 141 11.00 -2.03 1.78
C ASN A 141 11.60 -1.00 2.75
N ALA A 142 10.77 -0.31 3.53
CA ALA A 142 11.18 0.78 4.42
C ALA A 142 11.59 0.29 5.81
N LEU A 143 11.19 -0.91 6.22
CA LEU A 143 11.48 -1.51 7.53
C LEU A 143 12.96 -1.41 7.94
N PRO A 144 13.95 -1.70 7.08
CA PRO A 144 15.36 -1.53 7.43
C PRO A 144 15.73 -0.08 7.77
N SER A 145 15.26 0.88 6.99
CA SER A 145 15.52 2.31 7.18
C SER A 145 14.83 2.84 8.45
N VAL A 146 13.57 2.45 8.67
CA VAL A 146 12.80 2.82 9.87
C VAL A 146 13.47 2.26 11.13
N ARG A 147 13.89 0.99 11.12
CA ARG A 147 14.61 0.36 12.25
C ARG A 147 15.93 1.07 12.55
N THR A 148 16.69 1.40 11.52
CA THR A 148 17.96 2.11 11.67
C THR A 148 17.76 3.51 12.25
N THR A 149 16.69 4.20 11.85
CA THR A 149 16.37 5.55 12.34
C THR A 149 15.91 5.53 13.80
N LEU A 150 15.07 4.57 14.19
CA LEU A 150 14.51 4.50 15.54
C LEU A 150 15.47 3.90 16.58
N PHE A 151 16.25 2.88 16.19
CA PHE A 151 17.08 2.11 17.12
C PHE A 151 18.57 2.28 16.90
N GLY A 152 18.97 3.08 15.90
CA GLY A 152 20.36 3.29 15.52
C GLY A 152 20.91 2.21 14.59
N PRO A 153 22.06 2.49 13.94
CA PRO A 153 22.74 1.53 13.09
C PRO A 153 23.37 0.40 13.89
N ASN A 154 23.48 -0.77 13.26
CA ASN A 154 24.22 -1.89 13.84
C ASN A 154 25.73 -1.58 13.82
N VAL A 155 26.33 -1.40 15.00
CA VAL A 155 27.77 -1.15 15.17
C VAL A 155 28.67 -2.23 14.57
N ASN A 156 28.16 -3.44 14.40
CA ASN A 156 28.91 -4.57 13.82
C ASN A 156 28.78 -4.65 12.29
N ARG A 157 27.90 -3.87 11.66
CA ARG A 157 27.75 -3.85 10.19
C ARG A 157 28.83 -2.96 9.59
N LYS A 158 29.80 -3.59 8.90
CA LYS A 158 30.93 -2.90 8.25
C LYS A 158 30.70 -2.58 6.77
N PHE A 159 29.85 -3.36 6.10
CA PHE A 159 29.60 -3.26 4.66
C PHE A 159 28.09 -3.04 4.40
N TYR A 160 27.78 -2.23 3.40
CA TYR A 160 26.41 -1.80 3.05
C TYR A 160 25.98 -2.20 1.64
N ASP A 161 26.93 -2.80 0.93
CA ASP A 161 26.95 -3.31 -0.43
C ASP A 161 26.12 -4.61 -0.57
#